data_AF-A0AA41MIL8-F1
#
_entry.id   AF-A0AA41MIL8-F1
#
_cell.length_a   1.000
_cell.length_b   1.000
_cell.length_c   1.000
_cell.angle_alpha   90.00
_cell.angle_beta   90.00
_cell.angle_gamma   90.00
#
_symmetry.space_group_name_H-M   'P 1'
#
loop_
_entity.id
_entity.type
_entity.pdbx_description
1 polymer ?
#
loop_
_entity_poly.entity_id
_entity_poly.type
_entity_poly.pdbx_seq_one_letter_code
_entity_poly.pdbx_strand_id
1 'polypeptide(L)'
;MVRMVPVLLSLPLLLGPAVPQETQVGPYSLAFLYTGVSRPSKGLPRFQATAFLNDKAFFHYDSEGRKAEPLGPWSQVEGMEDWEKESQLQKAREEIFLVTLKDIMDYHKDSEGSHTFQGMFGCEIRNNRSSGAFWRYAYDGQDFIEFNKEIPAWVPLDPAALNTKKKWEAEKVYVQRAKAYLEEECPEMLQRYLNYSRTHLDQRDPPSVSVTSHVAPGRNRTLKCLAYDFYPQRIGLHWTRAGEVQESEAGGEILPNGSGTYQSWVVVGVPPQDRAPYSCLVEHSGLDQPLTVSWNGRQKARAEESVMKKVEDNNTLVFIMDAKANNHQIKQAVKKLYDADVAKVNTLIRPDGEKKAYIRLAPDYYALDVADKIGII
;
A
#
# COMPACT_ATOMS: atom_id res chain seq x y z
N MET A 1 -75.13 7.59 39.52
CA MET A 1 -74.35 6.40 39.10
C MET A 1 -74.42 6.31 37.59
N VAL A 2 -73.39 6.77 36.89
CA VAL A 2 -73.23 6.63 35.43
C VAL A 2 -71.74 6.38 35.19
N ARG A 3 -71.41 5.19 34.68
CA ARG A 3 -70.06 4.79 34.26
C ARG A 3 -69.80 5.41 32.88
N MET A 4 -68.86 6.34 32.78
CA MET A 4 -68.26 6.73 31.51
C MET A 4 -66.98 5.92 31.32
N VAL A 5 -66.93 5.12 30.25
CA VAL A 5 -65.72 4.39 29.82
C VAL A 5 -65.11 5.18 28.66
N PRO A 6 -63.82 5.58 28.72
CA PRO A 6 -63.16 6.19 27.58
C PRO A 6 -62.77 5.10 26.58
N VAL A 7 -63.21 5.26 25.33
CA VAL A 7 -62.78 4.45 24.18
C VAL A 7 -61.42 4.99 23.73
N LEU A 8 -60.36 4.22 23.94
CA LEU A 8 -59.04 4.47 23.35
C LEU A 8 -59.10 4.15 21.86
N LEU A 9 -59.02 5.18 21.02
CA LEU A 9 -58.77 5.04 19.58
C LEU A 9 -57.30 4.64 19.38
N SER A 10 -57.06 3.35 19.13
CA SER A 10 -55.77 2.85 18.67
C SER A 10 -55.57 3.17 17.19
N LEU A 11 -54.65 4.08 16.88
CA LEU A 11 -54.14 4.29 15.52
C LEU A 11 -53.22 3.10 15.16
N PRO A 12 -53.51 2.32 14.10
CA PRO A 12 -52.57 1.31 13.64
C PRO A 12 -51.41 2.01 12.93
N LEU A 13 -50.18 1.88 13.48
CA LEU A 13 -48.97 2.21 12.74
C LEU A 13 -48.86 1.23 11.55
N LEU A 14 -49.15 1.73 10.35
CA LEU A 14 -48.77 1.07 9.11
C LEU A 14 -47.24 1.13 9.00
N LEU A 15 -46.57 0.06 9.40
CA LEU A 15 -45.18 -0.22 9.00
C LEU A 15 -45.17 -0.34 7.47
N GLY A 16 -44.71 0.70 6.79
CA GLY A 16 -44.41 0.62 5.36
C GLY A 16 -43.39 -0.49 5.10
N PRO A 17 -43.42 -1.13 3.91
CA PRO A 17 -42.43 -2.15 3.58
C PRO A 17 -41.04 -1.53 3.70
N ALA A 18 -40.17 -2.20 4.45
CA ALA A 18 -38.76 -1.83 4.52
C ALA A 18 -38.22 -1.76 3.10
N VAL A 19 -37.79 -0.57 2.68
CA VAL A 19 -36.98 -0.42 1.47
C VAL A 19 -35.74 -1.29 1.72
N PRO A 20 -35.46 -2.31 0.89
CA PRO A 20 -34.20 -3.03 0.99
C PRO A 20 -33.10 -1.97 0.87
N GLN A 21 -32.33 -1.76 1.94
CA GLN A 21 -31.02 -1.17 1.77
C GLN A 21 -30.29 -2.13 0.84
N GLU A 22 -30.16 -1.76 -0.44
CA GLU A 22 -29.15 -2.35 -1.31
C GLU A 22 -27.87 -2.31 -0.49
N THR A 23 -27.37 -3.50 -0.13
CA THR A 23 -26.05 -3.66 0.45
C THR A 23 -25.11 -2.88 -0.47
N GLN A 24 -24.58 -1.77 0.00
CA GLN A 24 -23.69 -0.92 -0.79
C GLN A 24 -22.48 -1.77 -1.17
N VAL A 25 -22.51 -2.32 -2.38
CA VAL A 25 -21.41 -3.05 -2.99
C VAL A 25 -20.32 -2.01 -3.18
N GLY A 26 -19.28 -2.12 -2.35
CA GLY A 26 -18.21 -1.13 -2.26
C GLY A 26 -17.57 -0.85 -3.63
N PRO A 27 -16.89 0.29 -3.77
CA PRO A 27 -16.14 0.55 -5.00
C PRO A 27 -15.05 -0.53 -5.14
N TYR A 28 -15.04 -1.22 -6.26
CA TYR A 28 -13.94 -2.10 -6.65
C TYR A 28 -13.19 -1.48 -7.81
N SER A 29 -11.89 -1.72 -7.86
CA SER A 29 -11.04 -1.25 -8.95
C SER A 29 -10.15 -2.38 -9.44
N LEU A 30 -9.89 -2.37 -10.74
CA LEU A 30 -8.87 -3.15 -11.41
C LEU A 30 -7.87 -2.18 -12.01
N ALA A 31 -6.60 -2.31 -11.65
CA ALA A 31 -5.53 -1.47 -12.17
C ALA A 31 -4.34 -2.31 -12.59
N PHE A 32 -3.73 -1.97 -13.72
CA PHE A 32 -2.46 -2.51 -14.19
C PHE A 32 -1.41 -1.41 -14.13
N LEU A 33 -0.24 -1.75 -13.58
CA LEU A 33 0.95 -0.92 -13.57
C LEU A 33 2.05 -1.61 -14.38
N TYR A 34 2.40 -1.01 -15.51
CA TYR A 34 3.50 -1.44 -16.35
C TYR A 34 4.68 -0.51 -16.14
N THR A 35 5.88 -1.07 -16.03
CA THR A 35 7.12 -0.31 -15.91
C THR A 35 8.17 -0.91 -16.85
N GLY A 36 8.70 -0.08 -17.73
CA GLY A 36 9.82 -0.39 -18.61
C GLY A 36 11.03 0.45 -18.24
N VAL A 37 12.20 -0.17 -18.24
CA VAL A 37 13.49 0.48 -17.96
C VAL A 37 14.43 0.25 -19.14
N SER A 38 14.99 1.33 -19.68
CA SER A 38 15.88 1.23 -20.85
C SER A 38 17.19 0.49 -20.52
N ARG A 39 17.73 0.74 -19.31
CA ARG A 39 18.98 0.18 -18.78
C ARG A 39 18.78 -0.33 -17.35
N PRO A 40 18.24 -1.55 -17.16
CA PRO A 40 18.02 -2.06 -15.81
C PRO A 40 19.36 -2.37 -15.12
N SER A 41 19.40 -2.15 -13.81
CA SER A 41 20.49 -2.65 -12.97
C SER A 41 20.54 -4.18 -13.00
N LYS A 42 21.72 -4.75 -12.76
CA LYS A 42 21.92 -6.22 -12.75
C LYS A 42 20.89 -6.91 -11.85
N GLY A 43 20.13 -7.84 -12.42
CA GLY A 43 19.12 -8.63 -11.72
C GLY A 43 17.74 -7.95 -11.62
N LEU A 44 17.54 -6.79 -12.26
CA LEU A 44 16.21 -6.22 -12.48
C LEU A 44 15.77 -6.48 -13.93
N PRO A 45 14.49 -6.83 -14.15
CA PRO A 45 13.94 -7.01 -15.49
C PRO A 45 13.83 -5.66 -16.22
N ARG A 46 13.84 -5.71 -17.56
CA ARG A 46 13.60 -4.55 -18.42
C ARG A 46 12.14 -4.11 -18.44
N PHE A 47 11.23 -5.04 -18.22
CA PHE A 47 9.79 -4.78 -18.17
C PHE A 47 9.16 -5.54 -17.01
N GLN A 48 8.25 -4.89 -16.30
CA GLN A 48 7.43 -5.46 -15.23
C GLN A 48 5.99 -5.03 -15.41
N ALA A 49 5.09 -5.94 -15.10
CA ALA A 49 3.66 -5.71 -15.07
C ALA A 49 3.09 -6.26 -13.77
N THR A 50 2.38 -5.42 -13.02
CA THR A 50 1.67 -5.80 -11.80
C THR A 50 0.23 -5.37 -11.93
N ALA A 51 -0.71 -6.22 -11.53
CA ALA A 51 -2.13 -5.89 -11.51
C ALA A 51 -2.69 -5.96 -10.10
N PHE A 52 -3.63 -5.06 -9.83
CA PHE A 52 -4.20 -4.79 -8.53
C PHE A 52 -5.72 -4.92 -8.58
N LEU A 53 -6.26 -5.60 -7.58
CA LEU A 53 -7.67 -5.51 -7.22
C LEU A 53 -7.72 -4.64 -5.96
N ASN A 54 -8.32 -3.45 -6.07
CA ASN A 54 -8.18 -2.40 -5.07
C ASN A 54 -6.70 -2.10 -4.80
N ASP A 55 -6.27 -2.28 -3.56
CA ASP A 55 -4.93 -2.06 -3.03
C ASP A 55 -4.08 -3.33 -2.98
N LYS A 56 -4.61 -4.49 -3.41
CA LYS A 56 -3.93 -5.78 -3.36
C LYS A 56 -3.43 -6.21 -4.74
N ALA A 57 -2.12 -6.42 -4.85
CA ALA A 57 -1.53 -7.04 -6.03
C ALA A 57 -1.94 -8.51 -6.10
N PHE A 58 -2.46 -8.95 -7.25
CA PHE A 58 -2.91 -10.34 -7.46
C PHE A 58 -2.20 -11.02 -8.63
N PHE A 59 -1.38 -10.28 -9.38
CA PHE A 59 -0.75 -10.71 -10.62
C PHE A 59 0.62 -10.05 -10.78
N HIS A 60 1.59 -10.82 -11.26
CA HIS A 60 2.92 -10.34 -11.66
C HIS A 60 3.35 -10.95 -13.00
N TYR A 61 4.08 -10.17 -13.78
CA TYR A 61 4.81 -10.58 -14.96
C TYR A 61 6.09 -9.76 -15.08
N ASP A 62 7.19 -10.38 -15.53
CA ASP A 62 8.39 -9.65 -15.92
C ASP A 62 9.09 -10.24 -17.15
N SER A 63 9.98 -9.43 -17.74
CA SER A 63 10.68 -9.79 -18.97
C SER A 63 11.69 -10.94 -18.84
N GLU A 64 12.08 -11.31 -17.62
CA GLU A 64 13.03 -12.40 -17.37
C GLU A 64 12.29 -13.74 -17.31
N GLY A 65 11.25 -13.82 -16.46
CA GLY A 65 10.42 -15.02 -16.31
C GLY A 65 9.46 -15.23 -17.48
N ARG A 66 9.00 -14.13 -18.11
CA ARG A 66 8.02 -14.10 -19.21
C ARG A 66 6.78 -14.95 -18.95
N LYS A 67 6.36 -15.01 -17.69
CA LYS A 67 5.19 -15.74 -17.20
C LYS A 67 4.32 -14.83 -16.36
N ALA A 68 3.03 -14.91 -16.62
CA ALA A 68 1.98 -14.35 -15.80
C ALA A 68 1.76 -15.25 -14.60
N GLU A 69 1.97 -14.74 -13.39
CA GLU A 69 1.87 -15.51 -12.16
C GLU A 69 0.91 -14.84 -11.17
N PRO A 70 0.00 -15.60 -10.54
CA PRO A 70 -0.82 -15.07 -9.47
C PRO A 70 0.01 -14.78 -8.23
N LEU A 71 -0.40 -13.75 -7.48
CA LEU A 71 0.25 -13.34 -6.23
C LEU A 71 -0.66 -13.58 -5.02
N GLY A 72 -0.04 -13.73 -3.85
CA GLY A 72 -0.73 -13.79 -2.56
C GLY A 72 -1.79 -14.89 -2.51
N PRO A 73 -3.01 -14.61 -2.01
CA PRO A 73 -4.05 -15.63 -1.88
C PRO A 73 -4.57 -16.15 -3.22
N TRP A 74 -4.42 -15.39 -4.31
CA TRP A 74 -4.85 -15.80 -5.64
C TRP A 74 -4.01 -16.93 -6.25
N SER A 75 -2.83 -17.21 -5.68
CA SER A 75 -2.01 -18.37 -6.07
C SER A 75 -2.71 -19.72 -5.85
N GLN A 76 -3.73 -19.75 -4.99
CA GLN A 76 -4.52 -20.94 -4.68
C GLN A 76 -5.89 -20.94 -5.36
N VAL A 77 -6.20 -19.94 -6.19
CA VAL A 77 -7.51 -19.80 -6.85
C VAL A 77 -7.43 -20.38 -8.25
N GLU A 78 -8.15 -21.48 -8.49
CA GLU A 78 -8.27 -22.09 -9.81
C GLU A 78 -9.37 -21.44 -10.65
N GLY A 79 -9.12 -21.29 -11.96
CA GLY A 79 -10.13 -20.85 -12.93
C GLY A 79 -10.41 -19.34 -12.97
N MET A 80 -9.74 -18.53 -12.14
CA MET A 80 -9.86 -17.07 -12.18
C MET A 80 -9.34 -16.49 -13.50
N GLU A 81 -8.20 -16.99 -13.97
CA GLU A 81 -7.60 -16.60 -15.24
C GLU A 81 -6.84 -17.75 -15.89
N ASP A 82 -6.76 -17.74 -17.21
CA ASP A 82 -5.88 -18.62 -17.98
C ASP A 82 -4.48 -18.01 -18.03
N TRP A 83 -3.64 -18.36 -17.05
CA TRP A 83 -2.30 -17.77 -16.88
C TRP A 83 -1.37 -18.01 -18.07
N GLU A 84 -1.55 -19.08 -18.84
CA GLU A 84 -0.74 -19.30 -20.05
C GLU A 84 -1.17 -18.33 -21.16
N LYS A 85 -2.48 -18.14 -21.40
CA LYS A 85 -2.95 -17.12 -22.34
C LYS A 85 -2.57 -15.71 -21.90
N GLU A 86 -2.68 -15.42 -20.61
CA GLU A 86 -2.27 -14.14 -20.04
C GLU A 86 -0.77 -13.91 -20.25
N SER A 87 0.07 -14.94 -20.08
CA SER A 87 1.50 -14.86 -20.37
C SER A 87 1.78 -14.46 -21.82
N GLN A 88 1.01 -14.98 -22.78
CA GLN A 88 1.16 -14.60 -24.19
C GLN A 88 0.71 -13.17 -24.47
N LEU A 89 -0.40 -12.75 -23.85
CA LEU A 89 -0.88 -11.36 -23.93
C LEU A 89 0.16 -10.37 -23.41
N GLN A 90 0.79 -10.68 -22.27
CA GLN A 90 1.80 -9.82 -21.66
C GLN A 90 3.08 -9.75 -22.49
N LYS A 91 3.50 -10.85 -23.15
CA LYS A 91 4.64 -10.81 -24.09
C LYS A 91 4.39 -9.85 -25.25
N ALA A 92 3.15 -9.85 -25.80
CA ALA A 92 2.78 -8.92 -26.87
C ALA A 92 2.73 -7.47 -26.37
N ARG A 93 2.21 -7.24 -25.15
CA ARG A 93 2.16 -5.91 -24.53
C ARG A 93 3.56 -5.38 -24.18
N GLU A 94 4.45 -6.22 -23.66
CA GLU A 94 5.85 -5.91 -23.38
C GLU A 94 6.54 -5.37 -24.63
N GLU A 95 6.39 -6.04 -25.77
CA GLU A 95 7.04 -5.64 -27.03
C GLU A 95 6.60 -4.24 -27.45
N ILE A 96 5.28 -3.99 -27.48
CA ILE A 96 4.71 -2.67 -27.84
C ILE A 96 5.19 -1.59 -26.86
N PHE A 97 5.23 -1.90 -25.57
CA PHE A 97 5.64 -0.99 -24.52
C PHE A 97 7.11 -0.58 -24.64
N LEU A 98 8.00 -1.56 -24.87
CA LEU A 98 9.43 -1.31 -25.01
C LEU A 98 9.80 -0.64 -26.34
N VAL A 99 9.06 -0.91 -27.42
CA VAL A 99 9.19 -0.16 -28.69
C VAL A 99 8.82 1.31 -28.48
N THR A 100 7.74 1.58 -27.72
CA THR A 100 7.34 2.95 -27.40
C THR A 100 8.40 3.68 -26.58
N LEU A 101 8.97 3.03 -25.55
CA LEU A 101 10.10 3.60 -24.78
C LEU A 101 11.29 3.92 -25.69
N LYS A 102 11.64 3.01 -26.60
CA LYS A 102 12.73 3.25 -27.56
C LYS A 102 12.45 4.45 -28.47
N ASP A 103 11.23 4.57 -29.01
CA ASP A 103 10.84 5.70 -29.87
C ASP A 103 10.97 7.06 -29.14
N ILE A 104 10.63 7.09 -27.85
CA ILE A 104 10.77 8.29 -27.01
C ILE A 104 12.25 8.64 -26.84
N MET A 105 13.10 7.66 -26.50
CA MET A 105 14.54 7.86 -26.38
C MET A 105 15.18 8.36 -27.69
N ASP A 106 14.75 7.80 -28.82
CA ASP A 106 15.22 8.21 -30.15
C ASP A 106 14.82 9.66 -30.47
N TYR A 107 13.62 10.10 -30.04
CA TYR A 107 13.17 11.49 -30.18
C TYR A 107 14.06 12.45 -29.38
N HIS A 108 14.39 12.11 -28.14
CA HIS A 108 15.27 12.93 -27.28
C HIS A 108 16.75 12.79 -27.64
N LYS A 109 17.10 11.84 -28.52
CA LYS A 109 18.49 11.50 -28.89
C LYS A 109 19.33 11.09 -27.68
N ASP A 110 18.70 10.44 -26.71
CA ASP A 110 19.34 9.95 -25.50
C ASP A 110 19.20 8.43 -25.39
N SER A 111 19.95 7.70 -26.21
CA SER A 111 20.01 6.24 -26.16
C SER A 111 20.95 5.70 -25.08
N GLU A 112 21.85 6.56 -24.59
CA GLU A 112 22.85 6.21 -23.60
C GLU A 112 22.37 6.44 -22.16
N GLY A 113 21.36 7.27 -21.96
CA GLY A 113 20.67 7.49 -20.70
C GLY A 113 19.90 6.27 -20.17
N SER A 114 19.64 6.32 -18.87
CA SER A 114 18.77 5.38 -18.16
C SER A 114 17.40 6.03 -17.97
N HIS A 115 16.39 5.51 -18.66
CA HIS A 115 15.06 6.08 -18.71
C HIS A 115 14.01 5.08 -18.23
N THR A 116 12.92 5.61 -17.71
CA THR A 116 11.75 4.84 -17.29
C THR A 116 10.52 5.24 -18.09
N PHE A 117 9.72 4.25 -18.44
CA PHE A 117 8.39 4.47 -18.99
C PHE A 117 7.40 3.68 -18.15
N GLN A 118 6.37 4.35 -17.65
CA GLN A 118 5.38 3.74 -16.77
C GLN A 118 4.00 3.93 -17.37
N GLY A 119 3.20 2.87 -17.39
CA GLY A 119 1.82 2.90 -17.85
C GLY A 119 0.90 2.44 -16.73
N MET A 120 -0.18 3.18 -16.49
CA MET A 120 -1.19 2.82 -15.51
C MET A 120 -2.57 2.90 -16.16
N PHE A 121 -3.29 1.79 -16.16
CA PHE A 121 -4.62 1.70 -16.78
C PHE A 121 -5.54 0.77 -16.02
N GLY A 122 -6.84 1.05 -16.08
CA GLY A 122 -7.78 0.35 -15.23
C GLY A 122 -9.18 0.93 -15.25
N CYS A 123 -10.05 0.33 -14.46
CA CYS A 123 -11.46 0.68 -14.34
C CYS A 123 -11.97 0.46 -12.91
N GLU A 124 -13.10 1.09 -12.61
CA GLU A 124 -13.77 1.04 -11.33
C GLU A 124 -15.25 0.69 -11.51
N ILE A 125 -15.78 -0.07 -10.56
CA ILE A 125 -17.19 -0.43 -10.49
C ILE A 125 -17.73 -0.05 -9.12
N ARG A 126 -18.89 0.63 -9.11
CA ARG A 126 -19.65 0.96 -7.91
C ARG A 126 -21.10 0.54 -8.12
N ASN A 127 -21.68 -0.15 -7.13
CA ASN A 127 -23.04 -0.70 -7.23
C ASN A 127 -23.26 -1.50 -8.53
N ASN A 128 -22.29 -2.34 -8.90
CA ASN A 128 -22.28 -3.15 -10.14
C ASN A 128 -22.37 -2.35 -11.45
N ARG A 129 -22.12 -1.03 -11.43
CA ARG A 129 -22.04 -0.18 -12.63
C ARG A 129 -20.64 0.40 -12.74
N SER A 130 -20.13 0.50 -13.97
CA SER A 130 -18.87 1.20 -14.23
C SER A 130 -18.96 2.63 -13.71
N SER A 131 -17.98 3.04 -12.90
CA SER A 131 -17.95 4.35 -12.22
C SER A 131 -16.74 5.20 -12.61
N GLY A 132 -15.74 4.60 -13.23
CA GLY A 132 -14.51 5.29 -13.62
C GLY A 132 -13.61 4.38 -14.46
N ALA A 133 -12.76 5.00 -15.28
CA ALA A 133 -11.69 4.32 -15.99
C ALA A 133 -10.57 5.31 -16.30
N PHE A 134 -9.35 4.81 -16.40
CA PHE A 134 -8.17 5.62 -16.65
C PHE A 134 -7.16 4.85 -17.49
N TRP A 135 -6.37 5.57 -18.28
CA TRP A 135 -5.22 5.03 -19.00
C TRP A 135 -4.22 6.15 -19.24
N ARG A 136 -3.09 6.10 -18.55
CA ARG A 136 -2.07 7.15 -18.56
C ARG A 136 -0.68 6.55 -18.59
N TYR A 137 0.25 7.31 -19.14
CA TYR A 137 1.66 6.96 -19.16
C TYR A 137 2.51 8.13 -18.68
N ALA A 138 3.63 7.80 -18.06
CA ALA A 138 4.66 8.72 -17.61
C ALA A 138 6.01 8.30 -18.18
N TYR A 139 6.87 9.28 -18.47
CA TYR A 139 8.25 9.10 -18.91
C TYR A 139 9.18 9.84 -17.95
N ASP A 140 10.16 9.15 -17.39
CA ASP A 140 11.06 9.66 -16.35
C ASP A 140 10.31 10.33 -15.16
N GLY A 141 9.17 9.76 -14.79
CA GLY A 141 8.31 10.23 -13.70
C GLY A 141 7.46 11.46 -14.02
N GLN A 142 7.49 11.98 -15.25
CA GLN A 142 6.65 13.08 -15.71
C GLN A 142 5.50 12.57 -16.57
N ASP A 143 4.35 13.22 -16.49
CA ASP A 143 3.18 12.86 -17.31
C ASP A 143 3.49 12.96 -18.80
N PHE A 144 3.17 11.91 -19.57
CA PHE A 144 3.56 11.78 -20.97
C PHE A 144 2.37 11.79 -21.92
N ILE A 145 1.44 10.84 -21.77
CA ILE A 145 0.24 10.73 -22.59
C ILE A 145 -0.88 10.03 -21.82
N GLU A 146 -2.13 10.45 -22.00
CA GLU A 146 -3.29 9.81 -21.40
C GLU A 146 -4.43 9.61 -22.41
N PHE A 147 -5.29 8.62 -22.21
CA PHE A 147 -6.45 8.39 -23.07
C PHE A 147 -7.70 9.00 -22.45
N ASN A 148 -8.29 9.97 -23.15
CA ASN A 148 -9.59 10.53 -22.79
C ASN A 148 -10.69 9.77 -23.53
N LYS A 149 -11.43 8.92 -22.80
CA LYS A 149 -12.50 8.08 -23.37
C LYS A 149 -13.78 8.84 -23.76
N GLU A 150 -13.96 10.08 -23.29
CA GLU A 150 -15.13 10.91 -23.62
C GLU A 150 -14.97 11.57 -25.00
N ILE A 151 -13.74 11.97 -25.36
CA ILE A 151 -13.39 12.47 -26.70
C ILE A 151 -13.02 11.33 -27.67
N PRO A 152 -13.07 10.08 -27.21
CA PRO A 152 -12.03 9.05 -27.44
C PRO A 152 -10.78 9.53 -28.19
N ALA A 153 -9.77 10.03 -27.46
CA ALA A 153 -8.49 10.42 -28.05
C ALA A 153 -7.35 10.37 -27.02
N TRP A 154 -6.12 10.16 -27.49
CA TRP A 154 -4.91 10.31 -26.69
C TRP A 154 -4.55 11.78 -26.53
N VAL A 155 -4.38 12.24 -25.30
CA VAL A 155 -4.01 13.60 -24.92
C VAL A 155 -2.51 13.61 -24.62
N PRO A 156 -1.69 14.25 -25.48
CA PRO A 156 -0.25 14.36 -25.26
C PRO A 156 0.05 15.45 -24.24
N LEU A 157 0.92 15.14 -23.29
CA LEU A 157 1.37 16.04 -22.23
C LEU A 157 2.87 16.39 -22.39
N ASP A 158 3.60 15.56 -23.14
CA ASP A 158 4.98 15.80 -23.56
C ASP A 158 5.09 16.03 -25.10
N PRO A 159 6.02 16.86 -25.60
CA PRO A 159 6.23 17.05 -27.04
C PRO A 159 6.49 15.77 -27.84
N ALA A 160 7.23 14.81 -27.28
CA ALA A 160 7.48 13.51 -27.91
C ALA A 160 6.21 12.66 -27.99
N ALA A 161 5.27 12.84 -27.06
CA ALA A 161 3.99 12.14 -27.06
C ALA A 161 3.11 12.47 -28.28
N LEU A 162 3.36 13.58 -28.98
CA LEU A 162 2.70 13.87 -30.27
C LEU A 162 3.02 12.82 -31.33
N ASN A 163 4.22 12.26 -31.33
CA ASN A 163 4.59 11.19 -32.26
C ASN A 163 3.92 9.87 -31.87
N THR A 164 3.89 9.56 -30.58
CA THR A 164 3.17 8.39 -30.04
C THR A 164 1.67 8.45 -30.37
N LYS A 165 1.03 9.61 -30.14
CA LYS A 165 -0.37 9.86 -30.52
C LYS A 165 -0.62 9.55 -32.00
N LYS A 166 0.21 10.09 -32.90
CA LYS A 166 0.07 9.84 -34.35
C LYS A 166 0.12 8.36 -34.70
N LYS A 167 0.99 7.58 -34.04
CA LYS A 167 1.08 6.12 -34.23
C LYS A 167 -0.15 5.41 -33.67
N TRP A 168 -0.55 5.73 -32.44
CA TRP A 168 -1.65 5.07 -31.74
C TRP A 168 -3.04 5.45 -32.27
N GLU A 169 -3.14 6.53 -33.05
CA GLU A 169 -4.37 6.98 -33.72
C GLU A 169 -4.29 6.88 -35.25
N ALA A 170 -3.29 6.17 -35.78
CA ALA A 170 -3.09 6.04 -37.23
C ALA A 170 -4.32 5.43 -37.93
N GLU A 171 -5.03 4.53 -37.24
CA GLU A 171 -6.29 3.96 -37.68
C GLU A 171 -7.39 4.22 -36.66
N LYS A 172 -8.60 4.56 -37.14
CA LYS A 172 -9.76 4.80 -36.28
C LYS A 172 -10.08 3.63 -35.34
N VAL A 173 -9.78 2.40 -35.78
CA VAL A 173 -10.03 1.19 -35.00
C VAL A 173 -9.22 1.14 -33.70
N TYR A 174 -8.03 1.73 -33.64
CA TYR A 174 -7.18 1.69 -32.44
C TYR A 174 -7.79 2.49 -31.28
N VAL A 175 -8.29 3.69 -31.60
CA VAL A 175 -9.00 4.55 -30.66
C VAL A 175 -10.29 3.89 -30.18
N GLN A 176 -11.04 3.25 -31.09
CA GLN A 176 -12.26 2.53 -30.73
C GLN A 176 -11.97 1.33 -29.82
N ARG A 177 -10.90 0.57 -30.09
CA ARG A 177 -10.45 -0.52 -29.21
C ARG A 177 -10.03 -0.03 -27.83
N ALA A 178 -9.32 1.09 -27.75
CA ALA A 178 -8.93 1.67 -26.47
C ALA A 178 -10.16 2.09 -25.63
N LYS A 179 -11.17 2.68 -26.27
CA LYS A 179 -12.45 3.00 -25.61
C LYS A 179 -13.19 1.74 -25.16
N ALA A 180 -13.35 0.75 -26.05
CA ALA A 180 -14.03 -0.51 -25.74
C ALA A 180 -13.34 -1.26 -24.57
N TYR A 181 -12.00 -1.27 -24.55
CA TYR A 181 -11.26 -1.86 -23.43
C TYR A 181 -11.62 -1.23 -22.08
N LEU A 182 -11.71 0.10 -22.00
CA LEU A 182 -12.01 0.79 -20.74
C LEU A 182 -13.50 0.74 -20.34
N GLU A 183 -14.42 0.68 -21.31
CA GLU A 183 -15.86 0.75 -21.05
C GLU A 183 -16.54 -0.62 -20.97
N GLU A 184 -15.95 -1.64 -21.60
CA GLU A 184 -16.53 -2.98 -21.72
C GLU A 184 -15.59 -4.04 -21.12
N GLU A 185 -14.41 -4.25 -21.74
CA GLU A 185 -13.55 -5.38 -21.38
C GLU A 185 -13.02 -5.32 -19.94
N CYS A 186 -12.54 -4.16 -19.49
CA CYS A 186 -12.01 -4.00 -18.14
C CYS A 186 -13.10 -4.17 -17.07
N PRO A 187 -14.28 -3.51 -17.16
CA PRO A 187 -15.37 -3.74 -16.21
C PRO A 187 -15.84 -5.21 -16.18
N GLU A 188 -15.98 -5.86 -17.34
CA GLU A 188 -16.34 -7.29 -17.42
C GLU A 188 -15.29 -8.18 -16.74
N MET A 189 -14.01 -7.90 -16.99
CA MET A 189 -12.88 -8.58 -16.35
C MET A 189 -12.91 -8.40 -14.82
N LEU A 190 -13.12 -7.17 -14.35
CA LEU A 190 -13.23 -6.87 -12.92
C LEU A 190 -14.41 -7.64 -12.30
N GLN A 191 -15.60 -7.65 -12.93
CA GLN A 191 -16.75 -8.42 -12.43
C GLN A 191 -16.44 -9.91 -12.33
N ARG A 192 -15.78 -10.49 -13.33
CA ARG A 192 -15.32 -11.88 -13.31
C ARG A 192 -14.37 -12.14 -12.14
N TYR A 193 -13.37 -11.29 -11.93
CA TYR A 193 -12.41 -11.43 -10.82
C TYR A 193 -13.07 -11.29 -9.45
N LEU A 194 -14.10 -10.45 -9.31
CA LEU A 194 -14.83 -10.30 -8.05
C LEU A 194 -15.53 -11.59 -7.61
N ASN A 195 -15.95 -12.46 -8.53
CA ASN A 195 -16.55 -13.75 -8.17
C ASN A 195 -15.58 -14.65 -7.39
N TYR A 196 -14.27 -14.45 -7.54
CA TYR A 196 -13.23 -15.21 -6.85
C TYR A 196 -12.59 -14.45 -5.68
N SER A 197 -12.73 -13.12 -5.67
CA SER A 197 -11.86 -12.26 -4.85
C SER A 197 -12.58 -11.56 -3.69
N ARG A 198 -13.92 -11.54 -3.69
CA ARG A 198 -14.72 -10.83 -2.68
C ARG A 198 -14.36 -11.20 -1.24
N THR A 199 -14.10 -12.47 -0.96
CA THR A 199 -13.68 -12.93 0.38
C THR A 199 -12.41 -12.25 0.89
N HIS A 200 -11.50 -11.87 -0.01
CA HIS A 200 -10.25 -11.19 0.32
C HIS A 200 -10.35 -9.66 0.26
N LEU A 201 -11.25 -9.12 -0.57
CA LEU A 201 -11.41 -7.68 -0.79
C LEU A 201 -12.42 -7.04 0.16
N ASP A 202 -13.42 -7.79 0.60
CA ASP A 202 -14.47 -7.32 1.52
C ASP A 202 -14.10 -7.53 2.99
N GLN A 203 -12.93 -8.15 3.24
CA GLN A 203 -12.38 -8.32 4.58
C GLN A 203 -12.19 -6.97 5.26
N ARG A 204 -12.50 -6.93 6.56
CA ARG A 204 -12.32 -5.74 7.39
C ARG A 204 -11.61 -6.15 8.66
N ASP A 205 -10.29 -6.12 8.60
CA ASP A 205 -9.45 -6.44 9.74
C ASP A 205 -9.28 -5.18 10.59
N PRO A 206 -9.78 -5.16 11.84
CA PRO A 206 -9.62 -4.01 12.71
C PRO A 206 -8.16 -3.85 13.13
N PRO A 207 -7.65 -2.61 13.28
CA PRO A 207 -6.29 -2.36 13.74
C PRO A 207 -6.08 -2.83 15.18
N SER A 208 -4.98 -3.53 15.39
CA SER A 208 -4.36 -3.63 16.70
C SER A 208 -3.53 -2.36 16.95
N VAL A 209 -3.58 -1.81 18.16
CA VAL A 209 -2.93 -0.53 18.49
C VAL A 209 -2.02 -0.69 19.69
N SER A 210 -0.78 -0.25 19.55
CA SER A 210 0.18 -0.12 20.64
C SER A 210 0.56 1.35 20.84
N VAL A 211 0.69 1.73 22.11
CA VAL A 211 1.15 3.06 22.52
C VAL A 211 2.45 2.90 23.28
N THR A 212 3.49 3.57 22.83
CA THR A 212 4.81 3.57 23.47
C THR A 212 5.23 5.01 23.78
N SER A 213 6.23 5.16 24.67
CA SER A 213 6.80 6.46 25.00
C SER A 213 8.31 6.38 25.02
N HIS A 214 8.97 7.36 24.41
CA HIS A 214 10.42 7.50 24.42
C HIS A 214 10.83 8.82 25.08
N VAL A 215 12.01 8.83 25.71
CA VAL A 215 12.61 10.04 26.29
C VAL A 215 14.08 10.07 25.91
N ALA A 216 14.42 10.88 24.91
CA ALA A 216 15.82 11.09 24.54
C ALA A 216 16.51 12.06 25.53
N PRO A 217 17.81 11.89 25.83
CA PRO A 217 18.57 12.83 26.65
C PRO A 217 18.48 14.27 26.11
N GLY A 218 17.99 15.21 26.93
CA GLY A 218 17.87 16.62 26.55
C GLY A 218 16.68 16.95 25.63
N ARG A 219 15.80 15.99 25.31
CA ARG A 219 14.58 16.22 24.52
C ARG A 219 13.31 16.02 25.36
N ASN A 220 12.20 16.53 24.83
CA ASN A 220 10.87 16.26 25.37
C ASN A 220 10.55 14.76 25.23
N ARG A 221 9.63 14.27 26.07
CA ARG A 221 9.09 12.91 25.94
C ARG A 221 8.31 12.86 24.63
N THR A 222 8.44 11.78 23.86
CA THR A 222 7.59 11.51 22.70
C THR A 222 6.65 10.36 23.01
N LEU A 223 5.45 10.42 22.46
CA LEU A 223 4.48 9.33 22.47
C LEU A 223 4.26 8.85 21.05
N LYS A 224 4.32 7.53 20.86
CA LYS A 224 4.08 6.89 19.57
C LYS A 224 2.83 6.04 19.65
N CYS A 225 1.97 6.19 18.66
CA CYS A 225 0.84 5.32 18.43
C CYS A 225 1.08 4.53 17.15
N LEU A 226 1.18 3.20 17.26
CA LEU A 226 1.36 2.29 16.14
C LEU A 226 0.07 1.48 15.96
N ALA A 227 -0.54 1.58 14.79
CA ALA A 227 -1.61 0.71 14.36
C ALA A 227 -1.07 -0.32 13.37
N TYR A 228 -1.45 -1.58 13.53
CA TYR A 228 -0.96 -2.69 12.72
C TYR A 228 -2.02 -3.77 12.54
N ASP A 229 -1.78 -4.65 11.55
CA ASP A 229 -2.65 -5.77 11.18
C ASP A 229 -4.07 -5.37 10.76
N PHE A 230 -4.21 -4.19 10.14
CA PHE A 230 -5.50 -3.73 9.62
C PHE A 230 -5.61 -3.84 8.10
N TYR A 231 -6.86 -3.96 7.62
CA TYR A 231 -7.23 -3.91 6.21
C TYR A 231 -8.69 -3.41 6.10
N PRO A 232 -9.04 -2.49 5.19
CA PRO A 232 -8.28 -1.91 4.07
C PRO A 232 -7.23 -0.86 4.48
N GLN A 233 -6.41 -0.41 3.52
CA GLN A 233 -5.31 0.55 3.74
C GLN A 233 -5.74 1.88 4.39
N ARG A 234 -6.94 2.39 4.12
CA ARG A 234 -7.38 3.69 4.63
C ARG A 234 -7.59 3.66 6.15
N ILE A 235 -6.82 4.45 6.88
CA ILE A 235 -6.89 4.61 8.34
C ILE A 235 -6.72 6.08 8.74
N GLY A 236 -7.41 6.51 9.80
CA GLY A 236 -7.18 7.79 10.48
C GLY A 236 -6.47 7.55 11.81
N LEU A 237 -5.29 8.14 12.00
CA LEU A 237 -4.49 8.05 13.23
C LEU A 237 -4.22 9.45 13.77
N HIS A 238 -4.64 9.72 15.00
CA HIS A 238 -4.52 11.05 15.61
C HIS A 238 -4.16 10.96 17.08
N TRP A 239 -3.27 11.85 17.53
CA TRP A 239 -3.09 12.09 18.96
C TRP A 239 -4.11 13.11 19.46
N THR A 240 -4.65 12.88 20.65
CA THR A 240 -5.51 13.83 21.35
C THR A 240 -4.91 14.19 22.71
N ARG A 241 -4.98 15.46 23.08
CA ARG A 241 -4.56 16.00 24.38
C ARG A 241 -5.78 16.63 25.04
N ALA A 242 -6.22 16.06 26.16
CA ALA A 242 -7.47 16.47 26.84
C ALA A 242 -8.71 16.53 25.91
N GLY A 243 -8.73 15.70 24.87
CA GLY A 243 -9.80 15.65 23.85
C GLY A 243 -9.56 16.49 22.60
N GLU A 244 -8.51 17.32 22.55
CA GLU A 244 -8.17 18.13 21.38
C GLU A 244 -7.14 17.43 20.49
N VAL A 245 -7.42 17.32 19.19
CA VAL A 245 -6.49 16.71 18.21
C VAL A 245 -5.20 17.53 18.14
N GLN A 246 -4.07 16.83 18.16
CA GLN A 246 -2.74 17.42 18.07
C GLN A 246 -2.15 17.23 16.67
N GLU A 247 -1.32 18.17 16.25
CA GLU A 247 -0.48 18.00 15.07
C GLU A 247 0.62 16.97 15.38
N SER A 248 0.80 16.03 14.46
CA SER A 248 1.85 15.00 14.59
C SER A 248 3.22 15.61 14.28
N GLU A 249 4.21 15.35 15.14
CA GLU A 249 5.61 15.75 14.87
C GLU A 249 6.24 14.88 13.79
N ALA A 250 5.83 13.60 13.73
CA ALA A 250 6.23 12.65 12.71
C ALA A 250 5.14 11.59 12.51
N GLY A 251 5.09 11.00 11.32
CA GLY A 251 4.19 9.90 11.00
C GLY A 251 4.79 9.00 9.94
N GLY A 252 4.56 7.70 10.08
CA GLY A 252 4.96 6.71 9.10
C GLY A 252 3.95 6.61 7.96
N GLU A 253 4.47 6.51 6.73
CA GLU A 253 3.66 6.06 5.59
C GLU A 253 2.97 4.72 5.90
N ILE A 254 1.88 4.44 5.20
CA ILE A 254 1.16 3.18 5.40
C ILE A 254 1.95 2.07 4.70
N LEU A 255 2.54 1.17 5.49
CA LEU A 255 3.42 0.11 5.00
C LEU A 255 2.68 -1.23 4.96
N PRO A 256 2.84 -2.04 3.89
CA PRO A 256 2.29 -3.39 3.85
C PRO A 256 3.10 -4.36 4.73
N ASN A 257 2.42 -5.23 5.48
CA ASN A 257 3.02 -6.22 6.38
C ASN A 257 3.36 -7.58 5.70
N GLY A 258 3.31 -7.67 4.37
CA GLY A 258 3.59 -8.90 3.61
C GLY A 258 2.50 -9.99 3.73
N SER A 259 1.71 -9.97 4.81
CA SER A 259 0.50 -10.77 5.04
C SER A 259 -0.74 -10.23 4.31
N GLY A 260 -0.62 -9.08 3.64
CA GLY A 260 -1.74 -8.36 3.02
C GLY A 260 -2.49 -7.42 3.96
N THR A 261 -1.99 -7.22 5.18
CA THR A 261 -2.42 -6.18 6.12
C THR A 261 -1.45 -4.98 6.09
N TYR A 262 -1.81 -3.90 6.78
CA TYR A 262 -1.04 -2.67 6.82
C TYR A 262 -0.62 -2.29 8.25
N GLN A 263 0.38 -1.42 8.33
CA GLN A 263 0.77 -0.72 9.55
C GLN A 263 0.99 0.78 9.26
N SER A 264 0.74 1.62 10.26
CA SER A 264 1.02 3.06 10.24
C SER A 264 1.20 3.57 11.67
N TRP A 265 1.87 4.70 11.83
CA TRP A 265 2.12 5.27 13.16
C TRP A 265 2.15 6.79 13.14
N VAL A 266 1.86 7.40 14.30
CA VAL A 266 1.97 8.85 14.53
C VAL A 266 2.66 9.14 15.87
N VAL A 267 3.47 10.20 15.90
CA VAL A 267 4.22 10.65 17.07
C VAL A 267 3.84 12.07 17.46
N VAL A 268 3.76 12.31 18.77
CA VAL A 268 3.60 13.65 19.36
C VAL A 268 4.61 13.88 20.48
N GLY A 269 5.09 15.12 20.60
CA GLY A 269 5.91 15.56 21.72
C GLY A 269 5.06 15.94 22.94
N VAL A 270 5.56 15.60 24.12
CA VAL A 270 4.94 15.91 25.42
C VAL A 270 5.93 16.74 26.23
N PRO A 271 5.62 18.04 26.46
CA PRO A 271 6.44 18.89 27.31
C PRO A 271 6.57 18.30 28.72
N PRO A 272 7.74 18.42 29.39
CA PRO A 272 7.95 17.85 30.73
C PRO A 272 6.98 18.34 31.81
N GLN A 273 6.45 19.55 31.62
CA GLN A 273 5.50 20.20 32.51
C GLN A 273 4.06 19.68 32.31
N ASP A 274 3.80 19.01 31.18
CA ASP A 274 2.46 18.65 30.77
C ASP A 274 1.93 17.46 31.56
N ARG A 275 0.69 17.62 32.03
CA ARG A 275 -0.06 16.64 32.83
C ARG A 275 -1.39 16.29 32.19
N ALA A 276 -1.70 16.85 31.02
CA ALA A 276 -2.91 16.55 30.30
C ALA A 276 -2.97 15.05 29.93
N PRO A 277 -4.15 14.44 29.88
CA PRO A 277 -4.30 13.07 29.39
C PRO A 277 -4.09 13.06 27.87
N TYR A 278 -3.24 12.14 27.41
CA TYR A 278 -3.02 11.89 25.99
C TYR A 278 -3.67 10.56 25.60
N SER A 279 -4.36 10.54 24.46
CA SER A 279 -4.95 9.33 23.89
C SER A 279 -4.72 9.28 22.39
N CYS A 280 -4.44 8.09 21.86
CA CYS A 280 -4.45 7.85 20.43
C CYS A 280 -5.88 7.51 19.97
N LEU A 281 -6.40 8.29 19.02
CA LEU A 281 -7.67 8.08 18.35
C LEU A 281 -7.42 7.40 17.00
N VAL A 282 -8.09 6.27 16.77
CA VAL A 282 -7.94 5.45 15.57
C VAL A 282 -9.30 5.26 14.91
N GLU A 283 -9.39 5.68 13.66
CA GLU A 283 -10.58 5.56 12.81
C GLU A 283 -10.28 4.59 11.66
N HIS A 284 -11.08 3.53 11.55
CA HIS A 284 -10.89 2.51 10.52
C HIS A 284 -12.21 1.83 10.20
N SER A 285 -12.42 1.42 8.96
CA SER A 285 -13.68 0.79 8.52
C SER A 285 -13.94 -0.59 9.11
N GLY A 286 -12.92 -1.23 9.68
CA GLY A 286 -13.04 -2.46 10.46
C GLY A 286 -13.46 -2.26 11.91
N LEU A 287 -13.59 -1.01 12.37
CA LEU A 287 -14.09 -0.67 13.69
C LEU A 287 -15.54 -0.14 13.60
N ASP A 288 -16.42 -0.62 14.47
CA ASP A 288 -17.79 -0.10 14.57
C ASP A 288 -17.82 1.34 15.10
N GLN A 289 -16.85 1.70 15.94
CA GLN A 289 -16.65 3.04 16.51
C GLN A 289 -15.15 3.35 16.60
N PRO A 290 -14.74 4.63 16.55
CA PRO A 290 -13.34 5.01 16.72
C PRO A 290 -12.74 4.43 18.00
N LEU A 291 -11.57 3.80 17.87
CA LEU A 291 -10.85 3.22 18.99
C LEU A 291 -10.00 4.32 19.66
N THR A 292 -10.13 4.46 20.98
CA THR A 292 -9.33 5.40 21.77
C THR A 292 -8.43 4.65 22.75
N VAL A 293 -7.11 4.79 22.59
CA VAL A 293 -6.10 4.15 23.46
C VAL A 293 -5.38 5.21 24.28
N SER A 294 -5.65 5.24 25.58
CA SER A 294 -5.06 6.23 26.50
C SER A 294 -3.63 5.87 26.89
N TRP A 295 -2.74 6.87 26.87
CA TRP A 295 -1.42 6.74 27.44
C TRP A 295 -1.49 6.86 28.97
N ASN A 296 -1.40 5.71 29.64
CA ASN A 296 -1.24 5.69 31.09
C ASN A 296 0.26 5.85 31.37
N GLY A 297 0.71 7.01 31.87
CA GLY A 297 2.11 7.33 32.18
C GLY A 297 2.85 6.38 33.16
N ARG A 298 2.25 5.22 33.49
CA ARG A 298 2.81 4.07 34.21
C ARG A 298 3.03 2.82 33.36
N GLN A 299 2.76 2.83 32.05
CA GLN A 299 3.20 1.76 31.15
C GLN A 299 4.73 1.75 31.13
N LYS A 300 5.29 0.98 32.06
CA LYS A 300 6.72 0.71 32.16
C LYS A 300 7.18 0.10 30.84
N ALA A 301 8.24 0.69 30.28
CA ALA A 301 9.08 0.14 29.23
C ALA A 301 9.71 -1.21 29.66
N ARG A 302 8.91 -2.25 29.87
CA ARG A 302 9.40 -3.44 30.60
C ARG A 302 10.21 -4.40 29.72
N ALA A 303 10.18 -4.24 28.39
CA ALA A 303 11.01 -5.01 27.46
C ALA A 303 11.92 -4.12 26.58
N GLU A 304 11.49 -2.89 26.27
CA GLU A 304 12.19 -2.01 25.34
C GLU A 304 13.33 -1.21 25.99
N GLU A 305 13.28 -0.87 27.28
CA GLU A 305 14.32 -0.06 27.92
C GLU A 305 15.71 -0.73 27.89
N SER A 306 15.77 -2.08 27.95
CA SER A 306 17.00 -2.86 27.81
C SER A 306 17.52 -2.93 26.36
N VAL A 307 16.61 -2.91 25.39
CA VAL A 307 16.95 -2.93 23.95
C VAL A 307 17.37 -1.53 23.52
N MET A 308 16.59 -0.51 23.89
CA MET A 308 16.84 0.92 23.63
C MET A 308 18.12 1.41 24.28
N LYS A 309 18.39 1.04 25.55
CA LYS A 309 19.66 1.33 26.18
C LYS A 309 20.85 0.70 25.44
N LYS A 310 20.68 -0.43 24.75
CA LYS A 310 21.75 -1.02 23.92
C LYS A 310 21.85 -0.37 22.53
N VAL A 311 20.75 0.10 21.96
CA VAL A 311 20.73 0.91 20.74
C VAL A 311 21.47 2.23 20.98
N GLU A 312 21.18 2.89 22.11
CA GLU A 312 21.77 4.16 22.55
C GLU A 312 23.23 4.02 23.05
N ASP A 313 23.51 3.08 23.96
CA ASP A 313 24.86 2.96 24.57
C ASP A 313 25.88 2.26 23.66
N ASN A 314 25.45 1.38 22.76
CA ASN A 314 26.36 0.50 21.99
C ASN A 314 26.22 0.59 20.48
N ASN A 315 25.41 1.52 19.95
CA ASN A 315 25.16 1.67 18.52
C ASN A 315 24.75 0.33 17.85
N THR A 316 23.87 -0.44 18.51
CA THR A 316 23.56 -1.83 18.16
C THR A 316 22.07 -2.06 17.97
N LEU A 317 21.66 -2.48 16.78
CA LEU A 317 20.31 -2.93 16.45
C LEU A 317 20.12 -4.41 16.78
N VAL A 318 18.91 -4.81 17.12
CA VAL A 318 18.56 -6.21 17.43
C VAL A 318 17.40 -6.66 16.56
N PHE A 319 17.61 -7.70 15.77
CA PHE A 319 16.59 -8.26 14.88
C PHE A 319 16.35 -9.74 15.16
N ILE A 320 15.12 -10.17 14.90
CA ILE A 320 14.74 -11.58 14.83
C ILE A 320 14.61 -11.95 13.36
N MET A 321 15.14 -13.12 12.98
CA MET A 321 15.25 -13.54 11.59
C MET A 321 15.29 -15.07 11.46
N ASP A 322 15.21 -15.53 10.22
CA ASP A 322 15.31 -16.94 9.88
C ASP A 322 16.62 -17.57 10.40
N ALA A 323 16.51 -18.77 10.97
CA ALA A 323 17.64 -19.53 11.52
C ALA A 323 18.78 -19.76 10.51
N LYS A 324 18.48 -19.79 9.20
CA LYS A 324 19.43 -20.03 8.12
C LYS A 324 20.23 -18.79 7.72
N ALA A 325 19.83 -17.59 8.13
CA ALA A 325 20.50 -16.34 7.74
C ALA A 325 21.93 -16.28 8.29
N ASN A 326 22.93 -16.06 7.43
CA ASN A 326 24.34 -15.94 7.82
C ASN A 326 24.78 -14.49 8.02
N ASN A 327 25.90 -14.27 8.71
CA ASN A 327 26.38 -12.92 9.06
C ASN A 327 26.61 -12.02 7.84
N HIS A 328 27.01 -12.58 6.69
CA HIS A 328 27.24 -11.80 5.46
C HIS A 328 25.92 -11.31 4.87
N GLN A 329 24.92 -12.19 4.78
CA GLN A 329 23.57 -11.84 4.33
C GLN A 329 22.95 -10.77 5.24
N ILE A 330 23.14 -10.88 6.55
CA ILE A 330 22.64 -9.90 7.52
C ILE A 330 23.27 -8.53 7.28
N LYS A 331 24.60 -8.45 7.09
CA LYS A 331 25.28 -7.19 6.78
C LYS A 331 24.76 -6.56 5.48
N GLN A 332 24.62 -7.36 4.42
CA GLN A 332 24.12 -6.88 3.14
C GLN A 332 22.68 -6.38 3.24
N ALA A 333 21.82 -7.08 3.99
CA ALA A 333 20.44 -6.67 4.20
C ALA A 333 20.36 -5.32 4.91
N VAL A 334 21.14 -5.10 5.97
CA VAL A 334 21.17 -3.82 6.70
C VAL A 334 21.64 -2.68 5.79
N LYS A 335 22.70 -2.90 5.00
CA LYS A 335 23.17 -1.88 4.05
C LYS A 335 22.12 -1.59 2.98
N LYS A 336 21.47 -2.61 2.43
CA LYS A 336 20.46 -2.46 1.37
C LYS A 336 19.20 -1.76 1.87
N LEU A 337 18.73 -2.10 3.07
CA LEU A 337 17.45 -1.62 3.60
C LEU A 337 17.58 -0.24 4.26
N TYR A 338 18.70 0.02 4.93
CA TYR A 338 18.84 1.18 5.81
C TYR A 338 19.99 2.10 5.43
N ASP A 339 20.72 1.78 4.36
CA ASP A 339 21.93 2.48 3.91
C ASP A 339 23.05 2.60 4.96
N ALA A 340 23.00 1.78 6.01
CA ALA A 340 23.95 1.81 7.12
C ALA A 340 25.04 0.74 6.99
N ASP A 341 26.30 1.12 7.23
CA ASP A 341 27.40 0.16 7.28
C ASP A 341 27.48 -0.55 8.63
N VAL A 342 27.81 -1.84 8.60
CA VAL A 342 27.81 -2.71 9.79
C VAL A 342 29.24 -3.05 10.21
N ALA A 343 29.63 -2.57 11.40
CA ALA A 343 30.90 -2.92 12.02
C ALA A 343 30.95 -4.39 12.43
N LYS A 344 29.93 -4.89 13.15
CA LYS A 344 29.93 -6.25 13.71
C LYS A 344 28.53 -6.85 13.78
N VAL A 345 28.44 -8.16 13.49
CA VAL A 345 27.21 -8.95 13.68
C VAL A 345 27.53 -10.11 14.62
N ASN A 346 26.72 -10.27 15.65
CA ASN A 346 26.69 -11.45 16.51
C ASN A 346 25.30 -12.08 16.44
N THR A 347 25.21 -13.41 16.40
CA THR A 347 23.93 -14.11 16.32
C THR A 347 23.82 -15.20 17.38
N LEU A 348 22.61 -15.47 17.85
CA LEU A 348 22.28 -16.65 18.65
C LEU A 348 20.99 -17.29 18.14
N ILE A 349 20.86 -18.61 18.31
CA ILE A 349 19.60 -19.32 18.06
C ILE A 349 18.80 -19.32 19.37
N ARG A 350 17.53 -18.92 19.29
CA ARG A 350 16.60 -18.89 20.42
C ARG A 350 15.93 -20.26 20.60
N PRO A 351 15.39 -20.57 21.80
CA PRO A 351 14.66 -21.82 22.04
C PRO A 351 13.42 -22.03 21.17
N ASP A 352 12.83 -20.96 20.63
CA ASP A 352 11.70 -20.98 19.69
C ASP A 352 12.10 -21.30 18.24
N GLY A 353 13.39 -21.52 17.98
CA GLY A 353 13.92 -21.86 16.65
C GLY A 353 14.28 -20.65 15.80
N GLU A 354 14.02 -19.42 16.24
CA GLU A 354 14.39 -18.21 15.50
C GLU A 354 15.81 -17.74 15.82
N LYS A 355 16.46 -17.04 14.87
CA LYS A 355 17.76 -16.42 15.10
C LYS A 355 17.60 -14.99 15.58
N LYS A 356 18.30 -14.66 16.66
CA LYS A 356 18.43 -13.28 17.15
C LYS A 356 19.80 -12.74 16.76
N ALA A 357 19.83 -11.65 16.00
CA ALA A 357 21.04 -10.96 15.58
C ALA A 357 21.21 -9.63 16.34
N TYR A 358 22.43 -9.38 16.80
CA TYR A 358 22.90 -8.10 17.34
C TYR A 358 23.84 -7.48 16.32
N ILE A 359 23.45 -6.34 15.78
CA ILE A 359 24.08 -5.68 14.64
C ILE A 359 24.61 -4.34 15.10
N ARG A 360 25.93 -4.24 15.30
CA ARG A 360 26.61 -2.99 15.63
C ARG A 360 26.95 -2.23 14.36
N LEU A 361 26.44 -1.01 14.23
CA LEU A 361 26.72 -0.15 13.10
C LEU A 361 28.13 0.45 13.17
N ALA A 362 28.65 0.86 12.02
CA ALA A 362 29.89 1.63 11.95
C ALA A 362 29.72 2.98 12.68
N PRO A 363 30.80 3.58 13.21
CA PRO A 363 30.74 4.80 14.01
C PRO A 363 30.07 5.99 13.32
N ASP A 364 30.09 6.01 11.98
CA ASP A 364 29.51 7.09 11.16
C ASP A 364 27.98 7.00 11.02
N TYR A 365 27.36 5.97 11.57
CA TYR A 365 25.92 5.74 11.52
C TYR A 365 25.36 5.59 12.92
N TYR A 366 24.20 6.19 13.18
CA TYR A 366 23.50 6.04 14.45
C TYR A 366 22.38 5.00 14.36
N ALA A 367 22.44 4.01 15.22
CA ALA A 367 21.40 2.98 15.34
C ALA A 367 20.06 3.60 15.75
N LEU A 368 20.07 4.77 16.38
CA LEU A 368 18.86 5.54 16.69
C LEU A 368 18.14 6.00 15.41
N ASP A 369 18.87 6.55 14.44
CA ASP A 369 18.29 7.04 13.17
C ASP A 369 17.70 5.88 12.36
N VAL A 370 18.40 4.73 12.36
CA VAL A 370 17.88 3.52 11.73
C VAL A 370 16.65 3.00 12.47
N ALA A 371 16.66 3.03 13.81
CA ALA A 371 15.55 2.58 14.64
C ALA A 371 14.30 3.47 14.50
N ASP A 372 14.48 4.79 14.33
CA ASP A 372 13.42 5.75 14.01
C ASP A 372 12.81 5.44 12.64
N LYS A 373 13.66 5.25 11.62
CA LYS A 373 13.25 4.91 10.25
C LYS A 373 12.46 3.60 10.14
N ILE A 374 12.77 2.60 10.97
CA ILE A 374 12.05 1.31 11.01
C ILE A 374 10.91 1.28 12.03
N GLY A 375 10.66 2.40 12.70
CA GLY A 375 9.55 2.53 13.63
C GLY A 375 9.71 1.73 14.93
N ILE A 376 10.93 1.45 15.38
CA ILE A 376 11.18 0.89 16.72
C ILE A 376 11.08 1.96 17.82
N ILE A 377 11.28 3.24 17.47
CA ILE A 377 11.24 4.40 18.38
C ILE A 377 10.05 5.30 18.05
#